data_AF-A0A4Y9ZYJ3-F1
#
_entry.id   AF-A0A4Y9ZYJ3-F1
#
_cell.length_a   1.000
_cell.length_b   1.000
_cell.length_c   1.000
_cell.angle_alpha   90.00
_cell.angle_beta   90.00
_cell.angle_gamma   90.00
#
_symmetry.space_group_name_H-M   'P 1'
#
loop_
_entity.id
_entity.type
_entity.pdbx_description
1 polymer ?
#
loop_
_entity_poly.entity_id
_entity_poly.type
_entity_poly.pdbx_seq_one_letter_code
_entity_poly.pdbx_strand_id
1 'polypeptide(L)'
;MQHSQDATGVRVSIMYTDLSVIDKRLQPQAIQKVVRNLGHREELGLYGAEVYKALGEADIPSLPVDLSSPLLSGNLVSLTLDRRERTGHTRSINLLDLTVLIEVLRRMPLLRDFAMDNVLTKPSATLAVDLTPIMPIKLRHLETLRFRSTWVANYRLFMRKLDYTPSLLKIDMGAECSATKMGNEQNNGLQLIPFEIASSVCEIEVANRPEGYNSNAFRISGWRREACKPSQCSPHATFSATITPEESSAQGISAFFAEHRLSLLSVESLRISWAKATYGGAHPANVPSDWAPLLRMLPGLRSITADYTTSGWDCIDIAKALAASTTVSGNTELTCPNLRRLEFQSVVFEPCLAEFLEALASVLELRHRHNINCEELWIGSSDKGIPCNGPADFEALRRKRKQDLIRAPVRSR
;
A
#
# COMPACT_ATOMS: atom_id res chain seq x y z
N MET A 1 5.61 38.06 -8.35
CA MET A 1 5.50 37.06 -9.43
C MET A 1 6.91 36.56 -9.71
N GLN A 2 7.28 35.43 -9.11
CA GLN A 2 8.55 34.76 -9.37
C GLN A 2 8.35 33.83 -10.57
N HIS A 3 9.13 34.06 -11.62
CA HIS A 3 9.23 33.15 -12.76
C HIS A 3 9.85 31.84 -12.26
N SER A 4 9.03 30.79 -12.12
CA SER A 4 9.48 29.41 -12.18
C SER A 4 10.04 29.20 -13.59
N GLN A 5 11.36 29.07 -13.70
CA GLN A 5 11.98 28.55 -14.91
C GLN A 5 11.58 27.08 -15.00
N ASP A 6 10.64 26.77 -15.89
CA ASP A 6 10.29 25.41 -16.26
C ASP A 6 11.55 24.72 -16.79
N ALA A 7 12.02 23.70 -16.07
CA ALA A 7 13.12 22.85 -16.49
C ALA A 7 12.68 22.06 -17.73
N THR A 8 13.17 22.45 -18.90
CA THR A 8 12.95 21.74 -20.16
C THR A 8 13.89 20.54 -20.23
N GLY A 9 13.58 19.48 -19.49
CA GLY A 9 14.25 18.18 -19.58
C GLY A 9 13.75 17.37 -20.77
N VAL A 10 14.66 16.76 -21.54
CA VAL A 10 14.30 15.83 -22.63
C VAL A 10 13.99 14.46 -22.05
N ARG A 11 12.70 14.14 -21.92
CA ARG A 11 12.18 12.82 -21.53
C ARG A 11 12.52 11.76 -22.58
N VAL A 12 13.44 10.86 -22.28
CA VAL A 12 13.65 9.67 -23.12
C VAL A 12 12.66 8.61 -22.69
N SER A 13 11.56 8.45 -23.42
CA SER A 13 10.68 7.28 -23.26
C SER A 13 10.95 6.34 -24.41
N ILE A 14 11.61 5.21 -24.14
CA ILE A 14 11.73 4.17 -25.15
C ILE A 14 10.40 3.40 -25.18
N MET A 15 9.44 3.88 -25.98
CA MET A 15 8.21 3.16 -26.30
C MET A 15 8.40 2.45 -27.63
N TYR A 16 8.31 1.12 -27.62
CA TYR A 16 8.29 0.32 -28.84
C TYR A 16 6.84 0.02 -29.22
N THR A 17 6.48 0.32 -30.46
CA THR A 17 5.22 -0.06 -31.08
C THR A 17 5.52 -0.98 -32.25
N ASP A 18 5.06 -2.24 -32.14
CA ASP A 18 4.96 -3.26 -33.20
C ASP A 18 6.13 -3.27 -34.18
N LEU A 19 7.13 -4.08 -33.83
CA LEU A 19 8.32 -4.24 -34.66
C LEU A 19 8.44 -5.64 -35.26
N SER A 20 8.71 -5.63 -36.56
CA SER A 20 8.92 -6.80 -37.41
C SER A 20 10.25 -7.51 -37.06
N VAL A 21 10.47 -8.71 -37.59
CA VAL A 21 11.69 -9.52 -37.36
C VAL A 21 12.99 -8.77 -37.71
N ILE A 22 12.94 -7.74 -38.56
CA ILE A 22 14.08 -6.91 -38.97
C ILE A 22 14.58 -6.02 -37.82
N ASP A 23 13.70 -5.61 -36.92
CA ASP A 23 14.00 -4.66 -35.84
C ASP A 23 14.67 -5.28 -34.61
N LYS A 24 14.59 -6.61 -34.44
CA LYS A 24 15.36 -7.33 -33.41
C LYS A 24 16.87 -7.13 -33.57
N ARG A 25 17.36 -6.89 -34.80
CA ARG A 25 18.77 -6.56 -35.06
C ARG A 25 19.11 -5.08 -34.84
N LEU A 26 18.11 -4.20 -34.83
CA LEU A 26 18.28 -2.77 -34.60
C LEU A 26 18.28 -2.40 -33.11
N GLN A 27 17.81 -3.27 -32.20
CA GLN A 27 17.80 -3.01 -30.75
C GLN A 27 19.18 -2.66 -30.17
N PRO A 28 20.27 -3.43 -30.41
CA PRO A 28 21.59 -3.06 -29.91
C PRO A 28 22.11 -1.76 -30.54
N GLN A 29 21.77 -1.51 -31.81
CA GLN A 29 22.21 -0.31 -32.54
C GLN A 29 21.44 0.95 -32.14
N ALA A 30 20.15 0.84 -31.81
CA ALA A 30 19.32 1.91 -31.28
C ALA A 30 19.75 2.27 -29.86
N ILE A 31 19.99 1.27 -29.01
CA ILE A 31 20.57 1.46 -27.68
C ILE A 31 21.96 2.10 -27.82
N GLN A 32 22.85 1.62 -28.70
CA GLN A 32 24.16 2.24 -28.95
C GLN A 32 24.06 3.66 -29.52
N LYS A 33 23.12 3.97 -30.42
CA LYS A 33 22.91 5.33 -30.97
C LYS A 33 22.34 6.29 -29.93
N VAL A 34 21.47 5.80 -29.06
CA VAL A 34 20.95 6.55 -27.91
C VAL A 34 22.11 6.80 -26.95
N VAL A 35 22.87 5.76 -26.57
CA VAL A 35 24.09 5.85 -25.73
C VAL A 35 25.12 6.86 -26.26
N ARG A 36 25.37 6.89 -27.58
CA ARG A 36 26.36 7.80 -28.18
C ARG A 36 25.94 9.28 -28.24
N ASN A 37 24.65 9.60 -28.17
CA ASN A 37 24.13 10.97 -28.35
C ASN A 37 23.65 11.63 -27.04
N LEU A 38 24.01 11.07 -25.87
CA LEU A 38 23.34 11.37 -24.59
C LEU A 38 24.13 12.27 -23.63
N GLY A 39 25.22 12.92 -24.05
CA GLY A 39 26.04 13.79 -23.20
C GLY A 39 25.35 15.02 -22.58
N HIS A 40 24.07 15.28 -22.88
CA HIS A 40 23.35 16.49 -22.46
C HIS A 40 21.91 16.25 -21.95
N ARG A 41 21.55 15.05 -21.45
CA ARG A 41 20.16 14.78 -21.02
C ARG A 41 19.98 14.68 -19.52
N GLU A 42 18.85 15.23 -19.07
CA GLU A 42 18.42 15.32 -17.67
C GLU A 42 17.49 14.16 -17.24
N GLU A 43 16.79 13.52 -18.19
CA GLU A 43 15.80 12.46 -17.91
C GLU A 43 16.02 11.18 -18.73
N LEU A 44 15.78 10.00 -18.14
CA LEU A 44 15.87 8.69 -18.81
C LEU A 44 14.73 7.74 -18.36
N GLY A 45 14.01 7.17 -19.33
CA GLY A 45 12.93 6.20 -19.14
C GLY A 45 13.07 4.96 -20.03
N LEU A 46 13.10 3.79 -19.41
CA LEU A 46 13.18 2.49 -20.10
C LEU A 46 11.86 1.73 -19.90
N TYR A 47 11.13 1.43 -21.01
CA TYR A 47 9.87 0.68 -21.00
C TYR A 47 10.02 -0.58 -21.86
N GLY A 48 9.79 -1.77 -21.29
CA GLY A 48 10.35 -2.99 -21.87
C GLY A 48 9.41 -4.02 -22.51
N ALA A 49 8.11 -3.77 -22.65
CA ALA A 49 7.12 -4.79 -23.05
C ALA A 49 7.50 -5.64 -24.30
N GLU A 50 8.19 -5.08 -25.30
CA GLU A 50 8.57 -5.81 -26.53
C GLU A 50 10.00 -6.40 -26.50
N VAL A 51 10.93 -5.81 -25.73
CA VAL A 51 12.27 -6.37 -25.49
C VAL A 51 12.16 -7.70 -24.73
N TYR A 52 11.18 -7.81 -23.83
CA TYR A 52 10.98 -8.98 -22.98
C TYR A 52 10.40 -10.21 -23.70
N LYS A 53 9.67 -10.02 -24.81
CA LYS A 53 9.19 -11.16 -25.62
C LYS A 53 10.34 -11.88 -26.33
N ALA A 54 11.38 -11.14 -26.74
CA ALA A 54 12.56 -11.71 -27.38
C ALA A 54 13.54 -12.33 -26.36
N LEU A 55 13.63 -11.76 -25.14
CA LEU A 55 14.47 -12.31 -24.07
C LEU A 55 13.79 -13.48 -23.34
N GLY A 56 12.46 -13.55 -23.25
CA GLY A 56 11.76 -14.64 -22.56
C GLY A 56 11.94 -16.05 -23.16
N GLU A 57 12.39 -16.13 -24.41
CA GLU A 57 12.75 -17.40 -25.08
C GLU A 57 14.18 -17.85 -24.77
N ALA A 58 15.02 -16.96 -24.23
CA ALA A 58 16.39 -17.24 -23.85
C ALA A 58 16.53 -17.09 -22.33
N ASP A 59 16.95 -18.14 -21.62
CA ASP A 59 17.16 -18.11 -20.18
C ASP A 59 18.37 -17.22 -19.82
N ILE A 60 18.18 -15.89 -19.91
CA ILE A 60 19.21 -14.89 -19.68
C ILE A 60 19.09 -14.41 -18.23
N PRO A 61 20.07 -14.70 -17.36
CA PRO A 61 19.94 -14.54 -15.92
C PRO A 61 19.88 -13.09 -15.42
N SER A 62 20.20 -12.10 -16.26
CA SER A 62 20.02 -10.66 -15.98
C SER A 62 20.34 -9.81 -17.23
N LEU A 63 19.81 -8.58 -17.30
CA LEU A 63 20.27 -7.61 -18.30
C LEU A 63 21.67 -7.11 -17.87
N PRO A 64 22.73 -7.32 -18.67
CA PRO A 64 24.03 -6.75 -18.34
C PRO A 64 23.93 -5.23 -18.43
N VAL A 65 23.93 -4.56 -17.28
CA VAL A 65 24.05 -3.10 -17.20
C VAL A 65 25.52 -2.76 -17.19
N ASP A 66 26.00 -2.13 -18.26
CA ASP A 66 27.34 -1.56 -18.28
C ASP A 66 27.37 -0.35 -17.33
N LEU A 67 27.90 -0.56 -16.13
CA LEU A 67 28.06 0.48 -15.12
C LEU A 67 28.95 1.62 -15.63
N SER A 68 29.88 1.35 -16.55
CA SER A 68 30.77 2.37 -17.13
C SER A 68 30.07 3.29 -18.15
N SER A 69 28.81 3.02 -18.45
CA SER A 69 28.02 3.82 -19.37
C SER A 69 27.93 5.29 -18.92
N PRO A 70 28.26 6.26 -19.79
CA PRO A 70 28.10 7.68 -19.50
C PRO A 70 26.62 8.08 -19.31
N LEU A 71 25.67 7.20 -19.63
CA LEU A 71 24.25 7.40 -19.34
C LEU A 71 23.93 7.39 -17.86
N LEU A 72 24.77 6.72 -17.09
CA LEU A 72 24.68 6.66 -15.64
C LEU A 72 25.54 7.75 -15.00
N SER A 73 25.83 8.82 -15.77
CA SER A 73 26.60 9.97 -15.30
C SER A 73 25.82 10.81 -14.29
N GLY A 74 26.56 11.62 -13.53
CA GLY A 74 26.03 12.34 -12.38
C GLY A 74 25.01 13.45 -12.68
N ASN A 75 24.68 13.72 -13.95
CA ASN A 75 23.76 14.79 -14.34
C ASN A 75 22.30 14.35 -14.46
N LEU A 76 22.01 13.05 -14.34
CA LEU A 76 20.64 12.57 -14.44
C LEU A 76 19.82 13.02 -13.22
N VAL A 77 18.71 13.73 -13.48
CA VAL A 77 17.78 14.22 -12.45
C VAL A 77 16.51 13.36 -12.35
N SER A 78 16.18 12.59 -13.39
CA SER A 78 15.02 11.70 -13.38
C SER A 78 15.30 10.34 -14.01
N LEU A 79 14.95 9.26 -13.30
CA LEU A 79 15.09 7.88 -13.76
C LEU A 79 13.78 7.12 -13.55
N THR A 80 13.21 6.59 -14.63
CA THR A 80 12.04 5.70 -14.58
C THR A 80 12.36 4.33 -15.19
N LEU A 81 12.17 3.28 -14.40
CA LEU A 81 12.35 1.87 -14.78
C LEU A 81 11.00 1.15 -14.64
N ASP A 82 10.26 0.99 -15.74
CA ASP A 82 8.89 0.46 -15.68
C ASP A 82 8.76 -0.83 -16.50
N ARG A 83 8.31 -1.89 -15.83
CA ARG A 83 7.86 -3.11 -16.47
C ARG A 83 6.34 -3.07 -16.61
N ARG A 84 5.86 -2.36 -17.63
CA ARG A 84 4.46 -2.50 -18.06
C ARG A 84 4.28 -3.85 -18.72
N GLU A 85 3.75 -4.81 -17.96
CA GLU A 85 3.17 -6.00 -18.57
C GLU A 85 1.94 -5.58 -19.37
N ARG A 86 1.93 -5.83 -20.69
CA ARG A 86 0.66 -5.85 -21.44
C ARG A 86 -0.17 -6.96 -20.79
N THR A 87 -1.31 -6.57 -20.24
CA THR A 87 -2.31 -7.43 -19.59
C THR A 87 -2.40 -8.79 -20.31
N GLY A 88 -2.02 -9.88 -19.63
CA GLY A 88 -2.17 -11.25 -20.13
C GLY A 88 -0.90 -12.10 -20.30
N HIS A 89 0.31 -11.55 -20.10
CA HIS A 89 1.56 -12.34 -20.23
C HIS A 89 2.29 -12.46 -18.88
N THR A 90 2.04 -13.55 -18.16
CA THR A 90 2.47 -13.82 -16.76
C THR A 90 3.93 -14.27 -16.60
N ARG A 91 4.76 -14.23 -17.65
CA ARG A 91 6.10 -14.82 -17.64
C ARG A 91 7.19 -13.85 -18.10
N SER A 92 7.12 -12.58 -17.71
CA SER A 92 8.30 -11.73 -17.93
C SER A 92 9.38 -12.02 -16.88
N ILE A 93 10.62 -12.17 -17.37
CA ILE A 93 11.79 -12.43 -16.56
C ILE A 93 12.09 -11.15 -15.79
N ASN A 94 12.43 -11.30 -14.52
CA ASN A 94 12.96 -10.21 -13.72
C ASN A 94 14.43 -10.02 -14.04
N LEU A 95 14.90 -8.78 -14.22
CA LEU A 95 16.16 -8.59 -14.97
C LEU A 95 17.24 -7.79 -14.25
N LEU A 96 16.90 -7.11 -13.16
CA LEU A 96 17.85 -6.27 -12.44
C LEU A 96 18.02 -6.77 -11.01
N ASP A 97 19.23 -7.17 -10.66
CA ASP A 97 19.58 -7.44 -9.27
C ASP A 97 19.62 -6.12 -8.48
N LEU A 98 19.15 -6.17 -7.22
CA LEU A 98 19.16 -4.99 -6.34
C LEU A 98 20.58 -4.45 -6.11
N THR A 99 21.59 -5.32 -6.04
CA THR A 99 23.01 -4.92 -5.93
C THR A 99 23.43 -4.04 -7.10
N VAL A 100 23.07 -4.44 -8.33
CA VAL A 100 23.36 -3.69 -9.56
C VAL A 100 22.59 -2.38 -9.56
N LEU A 101 21.31 -2.37 -9.19
CA LEU A 101 20.53 -1.13 -9.09
C LEU A 101 21.18 -0.13 -8.12
N ILE A 102 21.62 -0.59 -6.95
CA ILE A 102 22.26 0.28 -5.95
C ILE A 102 23.54 0.88 -6.52
N GLU A 103 24.39 0.09 -7.18
CA GLU A 103 25.61 0.59 -7.82
C GLU A 103 25.33 1.60 -8.94
N VAL A 104 24.25 1.41 -9.71
CA VAL A 104 23.78 2.38 -10.70
C VAL A 104 23.39 3.70 -10.04
N LEU A 105 22.51 3.65 -9.03
CA LEU A 105 21.98 4.85 -8.37
C LEU A 105 23.06 5.63 -7.62
N ARG A 106 24.11 4.97 -7.12
CA ARG A 106 25.26 5.63 -6.50
C ARG A 106 26.00 6.59 -7.43
N ARG A 107 25.88 6.40 -8.75
CA ARG A 107 26.52 7.25 -9.77
C ARG A 107 25.65 8.44 -10.18
N MET A 108 24.44 8.57 -9.60
CA MET A 108 23.44 9.60 -9.92
C MET A 108 23.14 10.51 -8.72
N PRO A 109 24.11 11.27 -8.17
CA PRO A 109 23.91 12.07 -6.96
C PRO A 109 22.90 13.22 -7.12
N LEU A 110 22.62 13.66 -8.37
CA LEU A 110 21.67 14.74 -8.67
C LEU A 110 20.23 14.25 -8.91
N LEU A 111 19.98 12.95 -8.73
CA LEU A 111 18.65 12.37 -8.97
C LEU A 111 17.60 12.99 -8.05
N ARG A 112 16.57 13.57 -8.66
CA ARG A 112 15.40 14.17 -8.02
C ARG A 112 14.18 13.25 -8.04
N ASP A 113 13.96 12.58 -9.16
CA ASP A 113 12.83 11.68 -9.34
C ASP A 113 13.33 10.27 -9.67
N PHE A 114 13.00 9.32 -8.81
CA PHE A 114 13.23 7.90 -9.08
C PHE A 114 11.91 7.15 -9.08
N ALA A 115 11.60 6.48 -10.19
CA ALA A 115 10.44 5.61 -10.30
C ALA A 115 10.86 4.24 -10.80
N MET A 116 10.38 3.19 -10.14
CA MET A 116 10.62 1.82 -10.53
C MET A 116 9.37 0.98 -10.32
N ASP A 117 9.02 0.14 -11.29
CA ASP A 117 7.85 -0.75 -11.22
C ASP A 117 8.20 -2.18 -11.65
N ASN A 118 8.29 -3.08 -10.67
CA ASN A 118 8.42 -4.53 -10.83
C ASN A 118 9.57 -5.02 -11.73
N VAL A 119 10.70 -4.30 -11.75
CA VAL A 119 11.88 -4.66 -12.58
C VAL A 119 12.88 -5.58 -11.90
N LEU A 120 12.89 -5.63 -10.56
CA LEU A 120 13.92 -6.32 -9.78
C LEU A 120 13.78 -7.85 -9.83
N THR A 121 14.88 -8.57 -9.65
CA THR A 121 14.91 -10.04 -9.48
C THR A 121 14.45 -10.48 -8.09
N LYS A 122 14.14 -11.79 -7.97
CA LYS A 122 13.93 -12.41 -6.66
C LYS A 122 15.21 -12.25 -5.84
N PRO A 123 15.13 -11.74 -4.60
CA PRO A 123 16.28 -11.60 -3.74
C PRO A 123 16.92 -12.96 -3.46
N SER A 124 18.25 -13.05 -3.54
CA SER A 124 19.00 -14.20 -3.06
C SER A 124 18.94 -14.26 -1.53
N ALA A 125 19.15 -15.46 -0.96
CA ALA A 125 19.24 -15.62 0.49
C ALA A 125 20.45 -14.87 1.09
N THR A 126 21.48 -14.62 0.28
CA THR A 126 22.70 -13.89 0.67
C THR A 126 22.61 -12.38 0.43
N LEU A 127 21.53 -11.86 -0.17
CA LEU A 127 21.45 -10.47 -0.61
C LEU A 127 21.78 -9.46 0.49
N ALA A 128 21.35 -9.70 1.73
CA ALA A 128 21.69 -8.81 2.84
C ALA A 128 23.21 -8.77 3.14
N VAL A 129 23.89 -9.91 3.02
CA VAL A 129 25.35 -10.03 3.15
C VAL A 129 26.03 -9.37 1.95
N ASP A 130 25.56 -9.66 0.73
CA ASP A 130 26.11 -9.12 -0.52
C ASP A 130 26.01 -7.59 -0.59
N LEU A 131 24.96 -7.01 0.02
CA LEU A 131 24.80 -5.57 0.14
C LEU A 131 25.68 -4.95 1.21
N THR A 132 26.15 -5.68 2.22
CA THR A 132 26.96 -5.13 3.31
C THR A 132 28.17 -4.32 2.84
N PRO A 133 29.03 -4.82 1.93
CA PRO A 133 30.19 -4.07 1.42
C PRO A 133 29.83 -2.88 0.51
N ILE A 134 28.61 -2.84 -0.02
CA ILE A 134 28.16 -1.76 -0.91
C ILE A 134 27.86 -0.51 -0.09
N MET A 135 28.42 0.64 -0.48
CA MET A 135 28.20 1.89 0.26
C MET A 135 26.77 2.40 0.07
N PRO A 136 26.21 3.12 1.06
CA PRO A 136 24.92 3.77 0.91
C PRO A 136 24.85 4.71 -0.30
N ILE A 137 23.68 4.76 -0.93
CA ILE A 137 23.33 5.68 -2.01
C ILE A 137 23.05 7.04 -1.37
N LYS A 138 23.74 8.10 -1.83
CA LYS A 138 23.53 9.46 -1.34
C LYS A 138 22.70 10.26 -2.36
N LEU A 139 21.38 10.30 -2.19
CA LEU A 139 20.48 11.04 -3.07
C LEU A 139 19.89 12.26 -2.34
N ARG A 140 20.73 13.29 -2.12
CA ARG A 140 20.35 14.48 -1.35
C ARG A 140 19.33 15.37 -2.05
N HIS A 141 19.21 15.22 -3.36
CA HIS A 141 18.28 15.98 -4.19
C HIS A 141 17.00 15.21 -4.49
N LEU A 142 16.84 13.99 -3.95
CA LEU A 142 15.66 13.18 -4.20
C LEU A 142 14.44 13.86 -3.59
N GLU A 143 13.43 14.10 -4.42
CA GLU A 143 12.15 14.71 -4.09
C GLU A 143 11.02 13.68 -4.20
N THR A 144 11.07 12.85 -5.24
CA THR A 144 10.10 11.78 -5.52
C THR A 144 10.77 10.42 -5.57
N LEU A 145 10.27 9.49 -4.76
CA LEU A 145 10.68 8.08 -4.77
C LEU A 145 9.45 7.19 -4.97
N ARG A 146 9.35 6.52 -6.12
CA ARG A 146 8.42 5.42 -6.36
C ARG A 146 9.20 4.14 -6.57
N PHE A 147 8.98 3.14 -5.72
CA PHE A 147 9.67 1.86 -5.80
C PHE A 147 8.66 0.74 -5.61
N ARG A 148 8.32 0.04 -6.68
CA ARG A 148 7.42 -1.13 -6.63
C ARG A 148 8.15 -2.42 -6.96
N SER A 149 7.95 -3.44 -6.15
CA SER A 149 8.63 -4.73 -6.25
C SER A 149 7.73 -5.87 -5.79
N THR A 150 7.74 -7.01 -6.47
CA THR A 150 7.00 -8.20 -6.00
C THR A 150 7.63 -8.90 -4.79
N TRP A 151 8.78 -8.42 -4.32
CA TRP A 151 9.44 -8.93 -3.11
C TRP A 151 9.67 -7.80 -2.11
N VAL A 152 9.16 -8.01 -0.90
CA VAL A 152 9.26 -7.08 0.24
C VAL A 152 10.72 -6.86 0.63
N ALA A 153 11.53 -7.93 0.66
CA ALA A 153 12.93 -7.85 1.02
C ALA A 153 13.73 -6.87 0.13
N ASN A 154 13.43 -6.78 -1.17
CA ASN A 154 14.13 -5.86 -2.07
C ASN A 154 13.95 -4.40 -1.65
N TYR A 155 12.70 -3.97 -1.40
CA TYR A 155 12.46 -2.59 -1.01
C TYR A 155 13.04 -2.31 0.39
N ARG A 156 12.98 -3.26 1.33
CA ARG A 156 13.54 -3.08 2.69
C ARG A 156 15.04 -2.87 2.64
N LEU A 157 15.74 -3.72 1.88
CA LEU A 157 17.18 -3.64 1.74
C LEU A 157 17.60 -2.39 0.94
N PHE A 158 16.79 -1.99 -0.05
CA PHE A 158 16.98 -0.71 -0.74
C PHE A 158 16.90 0.48 0.23
N MET A 159 15.84 0.57 1.05
CA MET A 159 15.65 1.66 2.01
C MET A 159 16.80 1.74 3.03
N ARG A 160 17.34 0.60 3.48
CA ARG A 160 18.53 0.57 4.36
C ARG A 160 19.80 1.11 3.71
N LYS A 161 19.89 1.05 2.39
CA LYS A 161 21.02 1.56 1.61
C LYS A 161 20.81 2.98 1.11
N LEU A 162 19.60 3.52 1.21
CA LEU A 162 19.30 4.86 0.76
C LEU A 162 19.57 5.87 1.90
N ASP A 163 20.62 6.67 1.73
CA ASP A 163 20.85 7.89 2.52
C ASP A 163 20.10 9.05 1.84
N TYR A 164 18.88 9.31 2.32
CA TYR A 164 18.00 10.36 1.83
C TYR A 164 17.66 11.36 2.93
N THR A 165 17.32 12.58 2.54
CA THR A 165 16.87 13.59 3.50
C THR A 165 15.42 13.29 3.89
N PRO A 166 15.04 13.26 5.18
CA PRO A 166 13.69 12.89 5.62
C PRO A 166 12.57 13.77 5.03
N SER A 167 12.92 14.89 4.40
CA SER A 167 12.07 15.80 3.63
C SER A 167 11.62 15.28 2.25
N LEU A 168 11.68 13.98 1.97
CA LEU A 168 11.12 13.43 0.73
C LEU A 168 9.64 13.82 0.62
N LEU A 169 9.33 14.62 -0.40
CA LEU A 169 7.99 15.17 -0.61
C LEU A 169 7.01 14.06 -1.00
N LYS A 170 7.47 13.09 -1.81
CA LYS A 170 6.64 12.01 -2.34
C LYS A 170 7.38 10.69 -2.24
N ILE A 171 6.85 9.77 -1.44
CA ILE A 171 7.30 8.38 -1.39
C ILE A 171 6.12 7.51 -1.79
N ASP A 172 6.31 6.53 -2.67
CA ASP A 172 5.37 5.47 -3.04
C ASP A 172 6.14 4.14 -3.08
N MET A 173 6.19 3.46 -1.94
CA MET A 173 6.79 2.12 -1.84
C MET A 173 5.70 1.08 -2.05
N GLY A 174 5.74 0.35 -3.17
CA GLY A 174 4.76 -0.68 -3.51
C GLY A 174 5.31 -2.10 -3.36
N ALA A 175 4.50 -3.03 -2.85
CA ALA A 175 4.79 -4.46 -2.99
C ALA A 175 3.59 -5.28 -3.46
N GLU A 176 3.82 -6.31 -4.26
CA GLU A 176 2.83 -7.35 -4.55
C GLU A 176 3.32 -8.68 -3.97
N CYS A 177 2.68 -9.14 -2.89
CA CYS A 177 3.11 -10.28 -2.09
C CYS A 177 2.11 -11.42 -2.24
N SER A 178 2.59 -12.64 -2.49
CA SER A 178 1.80 -13.86 -2.26
C SER A 178 2.20 -14.49 -0.93
N ALA A 179 1.27 -15.08 -0.19
CA ALA A 179 1.57 -15.75 1.09
C ALA A 179 2.67 -16.82 0.96
N THR A 180 2.67 -17.58 -0.15
CA THR A 180 3.73 -18.54 -0.51
C THR A 180 5.13 -17.92 -0.54
N LYS A 181 5.25 -16.66 -0.99
CA LYS A 181 6.53 -15.94 -1.04
C LYS A 181 6.93 -15.42 0.34
N MET A 182 5.97 -15.11 1.21
CA MET A 182 6.20 -14.58 2.56
C MET A 182 6.64 -15.68 3.54
N GLY A 183 6.07 -16.89 3.41
CA GLY A 183 6.39 -18.03 4.28
C GLY A 183 7.85 -18.48 4.22
N ASN A 184 8.63 -18.11 3.20
CA ASN A 184 10.05 -18.48 3.14
C ASN A 184 10.99 -17.48 3.84
N GLU A 185 10.51 -16.31 4.27
CA GLU A 185 11.30 -15.29 5.00
C GLU A 185 11.27 -15.50 6.54
N GLN A 186 11.03 -16.75 6.97
CA GLN A 186 10.22 -17.15 8.14
C GLN A 186 10.75 -16.94 9.57
N ASN A 187 11.79 -16.12 9.84
CA ASN A 187 12.34 -16.04 11.20
C ASN A 187 12.15 -14.70 11.95
N ASN A 188 11.78 -13.59 11.29
CA ASN A 188 11.81 -12.27 11.95
C ASN A 188 10.52 -11.45 11.84
N GLY A 189 9.41 -12.05 11.41
CA GLY A 189 8.16 -11.35 11.13
C GLY A 189 8.25 -10.47 9.88
N LEU A 190 7.14 -10.39 9.15
CA LEU A 190 7.05 -9.57 7.95
C LEU A 190 6.89 -8.10 8.36
N GLN A 191 7.93 -7.29 8.18
CA GLN A 191 7.77 -5.83 8.25
C GLN A 191 7.34 -5.35 6.87
N LEU A 192 6.03 -5.11 6.68
CA LEU A 192 5.49 -4.53 5.44
C LEU A 192 5.86 -3.06 5.26
N ILE A 193 6.10 -2.35 6.37
CA ILE A 193 6.52 -0.96 6.35
C ILE A 193 8.02 -0.94 6.61
N PRO A 194 8.84 -0.30 5.74
CA PRO A 194 10.25 -0.09 6.04
C PRO A 194 10.40 0.63 7.40
N PHE A 195 11.31 0.15 8.23
CA PHE A 195 11.56 0.70 9.56
C PHE A 195 11.86 2.21 9.51
N GLU A 196 12.55 2.63 8.45
CA GLU A 196 12.96 4.00 8.19
C GLU A 196 11.79 4.98 8.02
N ILE A 197 10.60 4.48 7.63
CA ILE A 197 9.40 5.31 7.48
C ILE A 197 8.28 4.93 8.43
N ALA A 198 8.41 3.83 9.18
CA ALA A 198 7.35 3.29 10.04
C ALA A 198 6.82 4.35 11.02
N SER A 199 7.70 5.08 11.70
CA SER A 199 7.31 6.14 12.65
C SER A 199 6.60 7.33 12.01
N SER A 200 6.75 7.54 10.70
CA SER A 200 6.11 8.63 9.96
C SER A 200 4.71 8.27 9.46
N VAL A 201 4.39 6.97 9.38
CA VAL A 201 3.07 6.48 8.98
C VAL A 201 2.13 6.61 10.18
N CYS A 202 1.09 7.44 10.03
CA CYS A 202 0.06 7.64 11.06
C CYS A 202 -1.32 7.13 10.64
N GLU A 203 -1.54 6.94 9.35
CA GLU A 203 -2.80 6.44 8.80
C GLU A 203 -2.53 5.22 7.93
N ILE A 204 -3.37 4.20 8.06
CA ILE A 204 -3.38 3.04 7.16
C ILE A 204 -4.77 2.82 6.60
N GLU A 205 -4.84 2.29 5.39
CA GLU A 205 -6.06 1.82 4.75
C GLU A 205 -5.91 0.35 4.45
N VAL A 206 -6.89 -0.44 4.87
CA VAL A 206 -7.06 -1.82 4.41
C VAL A 206 -8.22 -1.81 3.44
N ALA A 207 -7.92 -2.04 2.16
CA ALA A 207 -8.91 -2.04 1.10
C ALA A 207 -8.90 -3.37 0.34
N ASN A 208 -10.04 -3.79 -0.18
CA ASN A 208 -10.01 -4.84 -1.20
C ASN A 208 -9.56 -4.25 -2.54
N ARG A 209 -8.86 -5.03 -3.38
CA ARG A 209 -8.28 -4.50 -4.62
C ARG A 209 -9.40 -4.02 -5.56
N PRO A 210 -9.47 -2.72 -5.92
CA PRO A 210 -10.55 -2.21 -6.77
C PRO A 210 -10.39 -2.59 -8.27
N GLU A 211 -9.20 -3.07 -8.68
CA GLU A 211 -8.80 -3.19 -10.09
C GLU A 211 -8.50 -4.62 -10.54
N GLY A 212 -9.30 -5.63 -10.16
CA GLY A 212 -9.12 -6.97 -10.73
C GLY A 212 -10.02 -8.09 -10.19
N TYR A 213 -10.10 -9.18 -10.95
CA TYR A 213 -10.92 -10.36 -10.68
C TYR A 213 -10.47 -11.22 -9.49
N ASN A 214 -9.35 -10.90 -8.83
CA ASN A 214 -8.89 -11.70 -7.70
C ASN A 214 -9.56 -11.24 -6.40
N SER A 215 -10.71 -11.83 -6.10
CA SER A 215 -11.47 -11.64 -4.87
C SER A 215 -10.71 -11.99 -3.59
N ASN A 216 -9.54 -12.63 -3.69
CA ASN A 216 -8.77 -13.08 -2.53
C ASN A 216 -7.70 -12.06 -2.14
N ALA A 217 -7.39 -11.08 -2.99
CA ALA A 217 -6.35 -10.10 -2.72
C ALA A 217 -6.87 -8.83 -2.02
N PHE A 218 -6.06 -8.29 -1.12
CA PHE A 218 -6.32 -7.03 -0.44
C PHE A 218 -5.09 -6.13 -0.45
N ARG A 219 -5.30 -4.83 -0.32
CA ARG A 219 -4.24 -3.81 -0.31
C ARG A 219 -4.19 -3.17 1.07
N ILE A 220 -2.99 -3.10 1.65
CA ILE A 220 -2.68 -2.24 2.79
C ILE A 220 -1.95 -1.03 2.24
N SER A 221 -2.45 0.17 2.50
CA SER A 221 -1.79 1.43 2.15
C SER A 221 -1.54 2.24 3.41
N GLY A 222 -0.57 3.14 3.42
CA GLY A 222 -0.44 4.07 4.53
C GLY A 222 0.19 5.40 4.16
N TRP A 223 -0.13 6.40 4.99
CA TRP A 223 0.16 7.80 4.75
C TRP A 223 0.83 8.45 5.95
N ARG A 224 1.61 9.49 5.64
CA ARG A 224 2.18 10.42 6.61
C ARG A 224 1.17 11.50 6.98
N ARG A 225 1.27 12.01 8.20
CA ARG A 225 0.39 13.07 8.73
C ARG A 225 0.32 14.30 7.82
N GLU A 226 1.43 14.66 7.19
CA GLU A 226 1.54 15.81 6.30
C GLU A 226 0.79 15.62 4.96
N ALA A 227 0.62 14.37 4.52
CA ALA A 227 -0.08 14.02 3.29
C ALA A 227 -1.61 14.01 3.47
N CYS A 228 -2.11 13.89 4.70
CA CYS A 228 -3.55 13.79 5.00
C CYS A 228 -4.30 15.13 4.95
N LYS A 229 -3.74 16.19 4.35
CA LYS A 229 -4.45 17.47 4.22
C LYS A 229 -5.61 17.31 3.21
N PRO A 230 -6.87 17.56 3.61
CA PRO A 230 -8.08 17.22 2.84
C PRO A 230 -8.24 18.03 1.52
N SER A 231 -7.38 18.98 1.23
CA SER A 231 -7.47 19.85 0.05
C SER A 231 -6.74 19.34 -1.20
N GLN A 232 -5.97 18.24 -1.11
CA GLN A 232 -5.24 17.71 -2.26
C GLN A 232 -5.92 16.47 -2.83
N CYS A 233 -6.12 16.46 -4.16
CA CYS A 233 -6.66 15.31 -4.91
C CYS A 233 -5.84 14.06 -4.59
N SER A 234 -6.47 13.08 -3.93
CA SER A 234 -5.96 11.74 -3.59
C SER A 234 -4.48 11.71 -3.18
N PRO A 235 -4.14 11.86 -1.89
CA PRO A 235 -2.75 11.75 -1.46
C PRO A 235 -2.17 10.39 -1.86
N HIS A 236 -1.05 10.40 -2.57
CA HIS A 236 -0.32 9.18 -2.89
C HIS A 236 0.10 8.49 -1.57
N ALA A 237 -0.16 7.19 -1.47
CA ALA A 237 0.22 6.41 -0.30
C ALA A 237 1.75 6.38 -0.19
N THR A 238 2.27 6.62 1.03
CA THR A 238 3.70 6.52 1.34
C THR A 238 4.22 5.11 1.15
N PHE A 239 3.39 4.12 1.50
CA PHE A 239 3.58 2.74 1.12
C PHE A 239 2.26 2.10 0.71
N SER A 240 2.34 1.07 -0.12
CA SER A 240 1.24 0.18 -0.44
C SER A 240 1.74 -1.26 -0.60
N ALA A 241 0.98 -2.22 -0.12
CA ALA A 241 1.26 -3.64 -0.28
C ALA A 241 -0.02 -4.35 -0.69
N THR A 242 -0.03 -4.96 -1.87
CA THR A 242 -1.09 -5.87 -2.30
C THR A 242 -0.71 -7.28 -1.84
N ILE A 243 -1.58 -7.91 -1.07
CA ILE A 243 -1.38 -9.21 -0.46
C ILE A 243 -2.39 -10.17 -1.08
N THR A 244 -1.89 -11.29 -1.61
CA THR A 244 -2.69 -12.42 -2.07
C THR A 244 -2.46 -13.59 -1.12
N PRO A 245 -3.39 -13.87 -0.20
CA PRO A 245 -3.37 -15.05 0.66
C PRO A 245 -3.35 -16.35 -0.17
N GLU A 246 -2.85 -17.43 0.41
CA GLU A 246 -2.94 -18.76 -0.20
C GLU A 246 -4.39 -19.23 -0.27
N GLU A 247 -4.79 -19.76 -1.45
CA GLU A 247 -6.16 -20.13 -1.81
C GLU A 247 -6.82 -21.16 -0.87
N SER A 248 -6.03 -21.87 -0.05
CA SER A 248 -6.51 -22.92 0.84
C SER A 248 -6.91 -22.47 2.25
N SER A 249 -6.64 -21.22 2.64
CA SER A 249 -7.06 -20.76 3.98
C SER A 249 -8.39 -20.02 3.88
N ALA A 250 -9.48 -20.68 4.32
CA ALA A 250 -10.75 -20.02 4.66
C ALA A 250 -10.62 -18.94 5.75
N GLN A 251 -9.38 -18.64 6.20
CA GLN A 251 -9.02 -17.63 7.19
C GLN A 251 -8.31 -16.41 6.56
N GLY A 252 -8.02 -16.42 5.25
CA GLY A 252 -7.53 -15.31 4.41
C GLY A 252 -6.77 -14.18 5.13
N ILE A 253 -7.49 -13.10 5.41
CA ILE A 253 -6.95 -11.83 5.91
C ILE A 253 -6.74 -11.85 7.43
N SER A 254 -7.68 -12.45 8.17
CA SER A 254 -7.59 -12.60 9.62
C SER A 254 -6.39 -13.47 9.99
N ALA A 255 -6.17 -14.58 9.27
CA ALA A 255 -4.96 -15.41 9.42
C ALA A 255 -3.70 -14.63 9.07
N PHE A 256 -3.72 -13.84 8.00
CA PHE A 256 -2.57 -13.01 7.64
C PHE A 256 -2.14 -12.11 8.80
N PHE A 257 -3.07 -11.37 9.42
CA PHE A 257 -2.76 -10.50 10.55
C PHE A 257 -2.43 -11.27 11.84
N ALA A 258 -3.02 -12.44 12.05
CA ALA A 258 -2.69 -13.28 13.19
C ALA A 258 -1.26 -13.85 13.12
N GLU A 259 -0.81 -14.21 11.92
CA GLU A 259 0.51 -14.79 11.67
C GLU A 259 1.60 -13.70 11.56
N HIS A 260 1.28 -12.58 10.92
CA HIS A 260 2.27 -11.56 10.60
C HIS A 260 2.18 -10.36 11.55
N ARG A 261 3.16 -10.25 12.44
CA ARG A 261 3.33 -9.08 13.31
C ARG A 261 3.86 -7.87 12.53
N LEU A 262 2.95 -7.09 11.95
CA LEU A 262 3.23 -5.74 11.48
C LEU A 262 3.47 -4.81 12.67
N SER A 263 4.61 -4.14 12.69
CA SER A 263 4.87 -3.07 13.67
C SER A 263 4.14 -1.81 13.23
N LEU A 264 2.94 -1.59 13.78
CA LEU A 264 2.05 -0.47 13.44
C LEU A 264 1.78 0.43 14.67
N LEU A 265 2.75 0.51 15.60
CA LEU A 265 2.58 1.21 16.88
C LEU A 265 2.32 2.71 16.74
N SER A 266 2.78 3.34 15.65
CA SER A 266 2.59 4.77 15.36
C SER A 266 1.28 5.08 14.63
N VAL A 267 0.51 4.06 14.23
CA VAL A 267 -0.73 4.25 13.49
C VAL A 267 -1.81 4.75 14.44
N GLU A 268 -2.34 5.94 14.13
CA GLU A 268 -3.38 6.63 14.88
C GLU A 268 -4.74 6.54 14.17
N SER A 269 -4.76 6.30 12.86
CA SER A 269 -5.98 6.21 12.05
C SER A 269 -5.99 4.96 11.16
N LEU A 270 -7.13 4.26 11.13
CA LEU A 270 -7.37 3.09 10.29
C LEU A 270 -8.59 3.37 9.41
N ARG A 271 -8.40 3.34 8.10
CA ARG A 271 -9.47 3.30 7.11
C ARG A 271 -9.69 1.86 6.65
N ILE A 272 -10.93 1.44 6.56
CA ILE A 272 -11.32 0.15 6.00
C ILE A 272 -12.23 0.44 4.81
N SER A 273 -11.75 0.17 3.61
CA SER A 273 -12.46 0.48 2.36
C SER A 273 -12.78 -0.82 1.62
N TRP A 274 -13.99 -1.35 1.80
CA TRP A 274 -14.34 -2.66 1.26
C TRP A 274 -15.54 -2.55 0.32
N ALA A 275 -15.31 -2.78 -0.98
CA ALA A 275 -16.34 -2.78 -2.00
C ALA A 275 -16.67 -4.21 -2.44
N LYS A 276 -17.83 -4.77 -2.07
CA LYS A 276 -18.25 -6.08 -2.60
C LYS A 276 -18.38 -5.96 -4.12
N ALA A 277 -17.84 -6.94 -4.85
CA ALA A 277 -18.14 -7.06 -6.27
C ALA A 277 -19.67 -7.17 -6.43
N THR A 278 -20.29 -6.15 -7.03
CA THR A 278 -21.72 -5.83 -6.93
C THR A 278 -22.68 -6.77 -7.67
N TYR A 279 -22.28 -8.00 -8.00
CA TYR A 279 -23.11 -8.89 -8.82
C TYR A 279 -23.51 -10.17 -8.08
N GLY A 280 -24.65 -10.11 -7.39
CA GLY A 280 -25.62 -11.21 -7.21
C GLY A 280 -25.19 -12.50 -6.49
N GLY A 281 -23.93 -12.65 -6.10
CA GLY A 281 -23.40 -13.84 -5.46
C GLY A 281 -23.52 -13.81 -3.93
N ALA A 282 -23.47 -15.01 -3.34
CA ALA A 282 -23.28 -15.24 -1.91
C ALA A 282 -22.18 -14.33 -1.31
N HIS A 283 -22.21 -14.13 0.00
CA HIS A 283 -21.14 -13.41 0.72
C HIS A 283 -19.77 -13.86 0.19
N PRO A 284 -18.93 -12.98 -0.39
CA PRO A 284 -17.65 -13.43 -0.91
C PRO A 284 -16.90 -14.07 0.25
N ALA A 285 -16.38 -15.28 0.03
CA ALA A 285 -15.75 -16.11 1.06
C ALA A 285 -14.53 -15.45 1.74
N ASN A 286 -14.15 -14.24 1.32
CA ASN A 286 -12.90 -13.57 1.70
C ASN A 286 -13.10 -12.22 2.40
N VAL A 287 -14.32 -11.86 2.81
CA VAL A 287 -14.45 -10.77 3.79
C VAL A 287 -13.82 -11.27 5.10
N PRO A 288 -12.94 -10.50 5.75
CA PRO A 288 -12.45 -10.89 7.06
C PRO A 288 -13.64 -11.03 8.01
N SER A 289 -13.89 -12.25 8.49
CA SER A 289 -14.91 -12.51 9.50
C SER A 289 -14.46 -12.10 10.90
N ASP A 290 -13.16 -11.82 11.07
CA ASP A 290 -12.57 -11.37 12.33
C ASP A 290 -11.52 -10.29 12.10
N TRP A 291 -11.83 -9.06 12.52
CA TRP A 291 -10.91 -7.91 12.47
C TRP A 291 -10.03 -7.80 13.72
N ALA A 292 -10.29 -8.60 14.76
CA ALA A 292 -9.58 -8.48 16.03
C ALA A 292 -8.06 -8.68 15.90
N PRO A 293 -7.53 -9.62 15.07
CA PRO A 293 -6.09 -9.74 14.87
C PRO A 293 -5.44 -8.42 14.42
N LEU A 294 -6.02 -7.72 13.43
CA LEU A 294 -5.52 -6.42 12.97
C LEU A 294 -5.61 -5.36 14.08
N LEU A 295 -6.77 -5.24 14.73
CA LEU A 295 -6.99 -4.21 15.75
C LEU A 295 -6.08 -4.38 16.98
N ARG A 296 -5.75 -5.61 17.37
CA ARG A 296 -4.78 -5.88 18.45
C ARG A 296 -3.37 -5.37 18.12
N MET A 297 -3.02 -5.26 16.85
CA MET A 297 -1.70 -4.77 16.41
C MET A 297 -1.61 -3.24 16.39
N LEU A 298 -2.71 -2.54 16.67
CA LEU A 298 -2.86 -1.09 16.59
C LEU A 298 -3.21 -0.50 17.97
N PRO A 299 -2.34 -0.61 18.98
CA PRO A 299 -2.64 -0.08 20.33
C PRO A 299 -2.72 1.45 20.36
N GLY A 300 -2.04 2.13 19.44
CA GLY A 300 -2.04 3.60 19.29
C GLY A 300 -3.26 4.14 18.54
N LEU A 301 -4.16 3.29 18.06
CA LEU A 301 -5.28 3.67 17.20
C LEU A 301 -6.26 4.59 17.92
N ARG A 302 -6.56 5.74 17.31
CA ARG A 302 -7.48 6.77 17.81
C ARG A 302 -8.74 6.90 16.96
N SER A 303 -8.67 6.58 15.68
CA SER A 303 -9.77 6.72 14.73
C SER A 303 -9.92 5.47 13.86
N ILE A 304 -11.16 5.01 13.66
CA ILE A 304 -11.51 4.04 12.63
C ILE A 304 -12.55 4.67 11.71
N THR A 305 -12.30 4.62 10.41
CA THR A 305 -13.26 4.97 9.35
C THR A 305 -13.53 3.75 8.49
N ALA A 306 -14.77 3.30 8.46
CA ALA A 306 -15.24 2.15 7.73
C ALA A 306 -16.10 2.62 6.55
N ASP A 307 -15.58 2.51 5.33
CA ASP A 307 -16.25 2.87 4.08
C ASP A 307 -16.70 1.59 3.38
N TYR A 308 -17.99 1.28 3.54
CA TYR A 308 -18.59 0.05 3.03
C TYR A 308 -19.70 0.38 2.05
N THR A 309 -19.51 0.03 0.79
CA THR A 309 -20.50 0.38 -0.24
C THR A 309 -21.61 -0.66 -0.39
N THR A 310 -21.54 -1.80 0.31
CA THR A 310 -22.25 -3.01 -0.16
C THR A 310 -22.77 -4.02 0.87
N SER A 311 -22.34 -4.02 2.14
CA SER A 311 -22.68 -5.06 3.12
C SER A 311 -22.63 -4.50 4.55
N GLY A 312 -23.76 -4.49 5.27
CA GLY A 312 -23.76 -4.08 6.68
C GLY A 312 -23.21 -5.14 7.65
N TRP A 313 -23.04 -6.39 7.21
CA TRP A 313 -22.49 -7.47 8.03
C TRP A 313 -21.04 -7.21 8.41
N ASP A 314 -20.25 -6.67 7.50
CA ASP A 314 -18.83 -6.37 7.72
C ASP A 314 -18.66 -5.33 8.85
N CYS A 315 -19.57 -4.36 8.94
CA CYS A 315 -19.61 -3.38 10.02
C CYS A 315 -19.94 -4.02 11.39
N ILE A 316 -20.76 -5.08 11.40
CA ILE A 316 -21.04 -5.86 12.61
C ILE A 316 -19.75 -6.53 13.10
N ASP A 317 -18.97 -7.11 12.19
CA ASP A 317 -17.74 -7.82 12.54
C ASP A 317 -16.66 -6.85 13.03
N ILE A 318 -16.55 -5.65 12.46
CA ILE A 318 -15.70 -4.58 13.02
C ILE A 318 -16.16 -4.20 14.42
N ALA A 319 -17.46 -3.95 14.61
CA ALA A 319 -18.00 -3.59 15.92
C ALA A 319 -17.70 -4.69 16.94
N LYS A 320 -17.95 -5.97 16.61
CA LYS A 320 -17.62 -7.10 17.49
C LYS A 320 -16.13 -7.22 17.76
N ALA A 321 -15.26 -6.98 16.78
CA ALA A 321 -13.81 -7.00 16.96
C ALA A 321 -13.28 -5.88 17.88
N LEU A 322 -14.07 -4.82 18.06
CA LEU A 322 -13.80 -3.75 19.03
C LEU A 322 -14.21 -4.09 20.47
N ALA A 323 -14.94 -5.20 20.65
CA ALA A 323 -15.22 -5.76 21.97
C ALA A 323 -13.95 -6.34 22.60
N ALA A 324 -14.08 -6.81 23.84
CA ALA A 324 -12.97 -7.44 24.50
C ALA A 324 -12.61 -8.78 23.84
N SER A 325 -11.32 -8.98 23.64
CA SER A 325 -10.75 -10.20 23.11
C SER A 325 -10.08 -10.97 24.24
N THR A 326 -10.22 -12.29 24.21
CA THR A 326 -9.39 -13.17 25.02
C THR A 326 -7.99 -13.26 24.44
N THR A 327 -6.96 -13.02 25.24
CA THR A 327 -5.56 -13.26 24.88
C THR A 327 -5.24 -14.75 24.96
N VAL A 328 -4.07 -15.16 24.46
CA VAL A 328 -3.56 -16.53 24.60
C VAL A 328 -3.42 -16.94 26.07
N SER A 329 -3.24 -15.97 26.98
CA SER A 329 -3.17 -16.21 28.43
C SER A 329 -4.53 -16.25 29.12
N GLY A 330 -5.64 -16.15 28.37
CA GLY A 330 -7.00 -16.13 28.92
C GLY A 330 -7.45 -14.78 29.47
N ASN A 331 -6.62 -13.74 29.40
CA ASN A 331 -6.99 -12.40 29.85
C ASN A 331 -7.92 -11.75 28.85
N THR A 332 -8.92 -11.03 29.35
CA THR A 332 -9.84 -10.27 28.52
C THR A 332 -9.27 -8.85 28.35
N GLU A 333 -8.83 -8.51 27.15
CA GLU A 333 -8.27 -7.20 26.83
C GLU A 333 -9.13 -6.49 25.78
N LEU A 334 -9.41 -5.20 26.00
CA LEU A 334 -10.09 -4.37 25.00
C LEU A 334 -9.14 -4.04 23.86
N THR A 335 -9.60 -4.24 22.63
CA THR A 335 -8.84 -3.83 21.43
C THR A 335 -8.83 -2.31 21.30
N CYS A 336 -7.72 -1.76 20.81
CA CYS A 336 -7.53 -0.32 20.56
C CYS A 336 -7.97 0.57 21.74
N PRO A 337 -7.32 0.52 22.92
CA PRO A 337 -7.76 1.24 24.12
C PRO A 337 -7.77 2.77 23.96
N ASN A 338 -7.07 3.31 22.97
CA ASN A 338 -7.00 4.75 22.69
C ASN A 338 -8.03 5.24 21.66
N LEU A 339 -8.94 4.36 21.21
CA LEU A 339 -9.94 4.68 20.21
C LEU A 339 -10.93 5.73 20.73
N ARG A 340 -10.99 6.87 20.03
CA ARG A 340 -11.85 8.02 20.36
C ARG A 340 -12.90 8.30 19.27
N ARG A 341 -12.62 7.92 18.03
CA ARG A 341 -13.49 8.18 16.89
C ARG A 341 -13.84 6.91 16.14
N LEU A 342 -15.12 6.75 15.87
CA LEU A 342 -15.69 5.71 15.01
C LEU A 342 -16.53 6.37 13.93
N GLU A 343 -16.26 6.03 12.68
CA GLU A 343 -17.01 6.53 11.54
C GLU A 343 -17.36 5.39 10.59
N PHE A 344 -18.64 5.23 10.30
CA PHE A 344 -19.16 4.24 9.36
C PHE A 344 -19.83 4.97 8.19
N GLN A 345 -19.12 5.07 7.06
CA GLN A 345 -19.56 5.75 5.84
C GLN A 345 -20.44 4.82 4.98
N SER A 346 -21.30 5.42 4.15
CA SER A 346 -22.11 4.73 3.12
C SER A 346 -22.97 3.56 3.63
N VAL A 347 -23.90 3.88 4.52
CA VAL A 347 -24.71 2.89 5.23
C VAL A 347 -25.87 2.34 4.38
N VAL A 348 -25.64 1.24 3.68
CA VAL A 348 -26.72 0.41 3.09
C VAL A 348 -26.94 -0.82 3.99
N PHE A 349 -27.49 -0.61 5.18
CA PHE A 349 -27.59 -1.64 6.24
C PHE A 349 -28.90 -2.44 6.26
N GLU A 350 -29.70 -2.49 5.20
CA GLU A 350 -30.84 -3.43 5.20
C GLU A 350 -30.39 -4.78 4.60
N PRO A 351 -30.59 -5.92 5.30
CA PRO A 351 -31.44 -6.12 6.48
C PRO A 351 -30.76 -6.04 7.86
N CYS A 352 -29.43 -5.88 7.96
CA CYS A 352 -28.66 -6.09 9.21
C CYS A 352 -28.43 -4.86 10.12
N LEU A 353 -29.17 -3.76 9.91
CA LEU A 353 -28.99 -2.50 10.63
C LEU A 353 -29.20 -2.66 12.13
N ALA A 354 -30.24 -3.40 12.53
CA ALA A 354 -30.58 -3.59 13.93
C ALA A 354 -29.47 -4.34 14.66
N GLU A 355 -28.97 -5.42 14.05
CA GLU A 355 -27.86 -6.22 14.56
C GLU A 355 -26.56 -5.40 14.66
N PHE A 356 -26.30 -4.52 13.69
CA PHE A 356 -25.19 -3.59 13.74
C PHE A 356 -25.30 -2.58 14.88
N LEU A 357 -26.44 -1.91 15.01
CA LEU A 357 -26.66 -0.93 16.09
C LEU A 357 -26.59 -1.60 17.47
N GLU A 358 -27.11 -2.81 17.61
CA GLU A 358 -27.02 -3.59 18.85
C GLU A 358 -25.58 -3.98 19.18
N ALA A 359 -24.83 -4.49 18.20
CA ALA A 359 -23.42 -4.83 18.38
C ALA A 359 -22.59 -3.60 18.77
N LEU A 360 -22.81 -2.48 18.09
CA LEU A 360 -22.11 -1.22 18.36
C LEU A 360 -22.46 -0.66 19.75
N ALA A 361 -23.75 -0.64 20.12
CA ALA A 361 -24.19 -0.20 21.45
C ALA A 361 -23.57 -1.06 22.56
N SER A 362 -23.58 -2.38 22.39
CA SER A 362 -22.98 -3.32 23.34
C SER A 362 -21.48 -3.10 23.54
N VAL A 363 -20.75 -2.82 22.45
CA VAL A 363 -19.31 -2.54 22.49
C VAL A 363 -19.04 -1.20 23.18
N LEU A 364 -19.77 -0.15 22.83
CA LEU A 364 -19.62 1.17 23.47
C LEU A 364 -19.94 1.10 24.96
N GLU A 365 -20.98 0.37 25.34
CA GLU A 365 -21.34 0.14 26.73
C GLU A 365 -20.24 -0.60 27.50
N LEU A 366 -19.67 -1.67 26.92
CA LEU A 366 -18.55 -2.37 27.50
C LEU A 366 -17.36 -1.43 27.71
N ARG A 367 -16.95 -0.66 26.69
CA ARG A 367 -15.81 0.24 26.78
C ARG A 367 -16.03 1.36 27.80
N HIS A 368 -17.26 1.89 27.90
CA HIS A 368 -17.64 2.88 28.91
C HIS A 368 -17.47 2.34 30.34
N ARG A 369 -17.86 1.09 30.63
CA ARG A 369 -17.64 0.45 31.94
C ARG A 369 -16.14 0.35 32.30
N HIS A 370 -15.27 0.30 31.30
CA HIS A 370 -13.82 0.31 31.46
C HIS A 370 -13.20 1.72 31.43
N ASN A 371 -14.01 2.78 31.48
CA ASN A 371 -13.58 4.18 31.38
C ASN A 371 -12.84 4.53 30.07
N ILE A 372 -13.16 3.80 28.98
CA ILE A 372 -12.62 4.05 27.65
C ILE A 372 -13.78 4.54 26.78
N ASN A 373 -13.95 5.86 26.70
CA ASN A 373 -15.08 6.45 25.98
C ASN A 373 -14.73 6.68 24.50
N CYS A 374 -15.70 6.38 23.62
CA CYS A 374 -15.71 6.91 22.27
C CYS A 374 -16.20 8.36 22.36
N GLU A 375 -15.42 9.32 21.88
CA GLU A 375 -15.75 10.76 21.90
C GLU A 375 -16.62 11.13 20.69
N GLU A 376 -16.38 10.49 19.55
CA GLU A 376 -17.02 10.80 18.28
C GLU A 376 -17.55 9.53 17.61
N LEU A 377 -18.87 9.45 17.42
CA LEU A 377 -19.50 8.39 16.62
C LEU A 377 -20.22 9.00 15.42
N TRP A 378 -19.91 8.51 14.22
CA TRP A 378 -20.51 8.94 12.97
C TRP A 378 -21.05 7.72 12.21
N ILE A 379 -22.31 7.78 11.78
CA ILE A 379 -22.95 6.70 11.02
C ILE A 379 -23.70 7.33 9.84
N GLY A 380 -23.39 6.85 8.63
CA GLY A 380 -23.96 7.35 7.39
C GLY A 380 -23.48 8.75 7.02
N SER A 381 -24.28 9.47 6.25
CA SER A 381 -23.99 10.84 5.82
C SER A 381 -24.52 11.90 6.81
N SER A 382 -24.49 11.60 8.11
CA SER A 382 -24.97 12.53 9.14
C SER A 382 -23.97 13.68 9.33
N ASP A 383 -24.44 14.92 9.22
CA ASP A 383 -23.64 16.13 9.52
C ASP A 383 -23.39 16.32 11.02
N LYS A 384 -24.00 15.48 11.88
CA LYS A 384 -23.86 15.53 13.33
C LYS A 384 -23.42 14.17 13.86
N GLY A 385 -22.42 14.20 14.75
CA GLY A 385 -22.04 13.03 15.53
C GLY A 385 -23.21 12.53 16.39
N ILE A 386 -23.28 11.21 16.54
CA ILE A 386 -24.23 10.52 17.42
C ILE A 386 -23.66 10.55 18.84
N PRO A 387 -24.41 11.07 19.83
CA PRO A 387 -23.99 11.02 21.22
C PRO A 387 -23.71 9.58 21.67
N CYS A 388 -22.66 9.37 22.46
CA CYS A 388 -22.28 8.08 23.02
C CYS A 388 -21.66 8.20 24.42
N ASN A 389 -22.18 9.13 25.23
CA ASN A 389 -21.60 9.52 26.52
C ASN A 389 -22.04 8.64 27.70
N GLY A 390 -23.02 7.75 27.51
CA GLY A 390 -23.48 6.89 28.58
C GLY A 390 -24.70 6.02 28.25
N PRO A 391 -25.29 5.34 29.25
CA PRO A 391 -26.33 4.33 29.06
C PRO A 391 -27.55 4.79 28.27
N ALA A 392 -28.00 6.03 28.47
CA ALA A 392 -29.14 6.59 27.75
C ALA A 392 -28.85 6.74 26.24
N ASP A 393 -27.62 7.10 25.88
CA ASP A 393 -27.19 7.23 24.49
C ASP A 393 -27.08 5.85 23.81
N PHE A 394 -26.61 4.82 24.54
CA PHE A 394 -26.54 3.45 24.03
C PHE A 394 -27.93 2.87 23.76
N GLU A 395 -28.88 3.10 24.67
CA GLU A 395 -30.29 2.75 24.47
C GLU A 395 -30.93 3.51 23.30
N ALA A 396 -30.60 4.79 23.14
CA ALA A 396 -31.04 5.57 21.99
C ALA A 396 -30.48 5.01 20.68
N LEU A 397 -29.21 4.57 20.67
CA LEU A 397 -28.56 3.94 19.52
C LEU A 397 -29.27 2.65 19.11
N ARG A 398 -29.60 1.76 20.06
CA ARG A 398 -30.35 0.51 19.80
C ARG A 398 -31.71 0.74 19.13
N ARG A 399 -32.36 1.86 19.44
CA ARG A 399 -33.70 2.21 18.91
C ARG A 399 -33.68 2.95 17.58
N LYS A 400 -32.50 3.39 17.10
CA LYS A 400 -32.39 4.13 15.84
C LYS A 400 -32.87 3.27 14.67
N ARG A 401 -33.55 3.92 13.74
CA ARG A 401 -34.01 3.35 12.48
C ARG A 401 -33.21 3.92 11.33
N LYS A 402 -33.28 3.27 10.17
CA LYS A 402 -32.62 3.74 8.93
C LYS A 402 -32.95 5.20 8.58
N GLN A 403 -34.20 5.60 8.79
CA GLN A 403 -34.68 6.97 8.55
C GLN A 403 -33.98 8.01 9.43
N ASP A 404 -33.52 7.62 10.62
CA ASP A 404 -32.81 8.52 11.55
C ASP A 404 -31.35 8.73 11.14
N LEU A 405 -30.81 7.86 10.27
CA LEU A 405 -29.41 7.83 9.83
C LEU A 405 -29.23 8.40 8.42
N ILE A 406 -30.25 8.27 7.57
CA ILE A 406 -30.23 8.79 6.20
C ILE A 406 -30.96 10.14 6.19
N ARG A 407 -30.20 11.24 6.19
CA ARG A 407 -30.79 12.50 5.71
C ARG A 407 -31.09 12.37 4.23
N ALA A 408 -32.29 12.78 3.81
CA ALA A 408 -32.55 13.02 2.40
C ALA A 408 -31.47 13.98 1.89
N PRO A 409 -30.77 13.67 0.78
CA PRO A 409 -29.77 14.57 0.23
C PRO A 409 -30.42 15.94 0.08
N VAL A 410 -29.84 16.95 0.74
CA VAL A 410 -30.28 18.33 0.57
C VAL A 410 -30.10 18.61 -0.92
N ARG A 411 -31.20 18.63 -1.67
CA ARG A 411 -31.18 19.05 -3.07
C ARG A 411 -30.72 20.51 -3.05
N SER A 412 -29.42 20.72 -3.25
CA SER A 412 -28.86 22.03 -3.54
C SER A 412 -29.58 22.53 -4.79
N ARG A 413 -30.45 23.52 -4.62
CA ARG A 413 -31.12 24.23 -5.72
C ARG A 413 -30.13 25.12 -6.45
#